data_AF-A0A2T2U9X4-F1
#
_entry.id   AF-A0A2T2U9X4-F1
#
_cell.length_a   1.000
_cell.length_b   1.000
_cell.length_c   1.000
_cell.angle_alpha   90.00
_cell.angle_beta   90.00
_cell.angle_gamma   90.00
#
_symmetry.space_group_name_H-M   'P 1'
#
loop_
_entity.id
_entity.type
_entity.pdbx_description
1 polymer ?
#
loop_
_entity_poly.entity_id
_entity_poly.type
_entity_poly.pdbx_seq_one_letter_code
_entity_poly.pdbx_strand_id
1 'polypeptide(L)' 'MDTSTLAIILGGGAGTRLYPLTKLRAKPAVPLAGRYRLIDVPVSNSINSNIPRIFVLTQFNSA' A
#
# COMPACT_ATOMS: atom_id res chain seq x y z
N MET A 1 -7.21 7.23 20.30
CA MET A 1 -6.69 7.25 18.90
C MET A 1 -6.00 8.58 18.69
N ASP A 2 -4.77 8.58 18.18
CA ASP A 2 -4.05 9.82 17.93
C ASP A 2 -4.59 10.48 16.65
N THR A 3 -5.19 11.66 16.81
CA THR A 3 -5.73 12.46 15.71
C THR A 3 -4.78 13.56 15.26
N SER A 4 -3.59 13.66 15.86
CA SER A 4 -2.58 14.67 15.50
C SER A 4 -1.68 14.18 14.36
N THR A 5 -1.40 12.88 14.29
CA THR A 5 -0.55 12.26 13.26
C THR A 5 -1.34 11.87 12.00
N LEU A 6 -0.67 11.92 10.84
CA LEU A 6 -1.20 11.53 9.52
C LEU A 6 -0.23 10.54 8.88
N ALA A 7 -0.70 9.36 8.47
CA ALA A 7 0.08 8.40 7.71
C ALA A 7 -0.11 8.62 6.21
N ILE A 8 0.99 8.76 5.48
CA ILE A 8 0.99 8.85 4.01
C ILE A 8 1.76 7.65 3.46
N ILE A 9 1.06 6.77 2.73
CA ILE A 9 1.61 5.58 2.08
C ILE A 9 1.83 5.90 0.60
N LEU A 10 3.10 5.92 0.18
CA LEU A 10 3.47 6.16 -1.21
C LEU A 10 3.36 4.87 -2.03
N GLY A 11 2.24 4.71 -2.72
CA GLY A 11 2.01 3.70 -3.75
C GLY A 11 2.81 4.03 -5.02
N GLY A 12 4.12 3.76 -4.95
CA GLY A 12 5.12 4.18 -5.94
C GLY A 12 4.96 3.63 -7.37
N GLY A 13 6.00 3.82 -8.18
CA GLY A 13 6.00 3.59 -9.63
C GLY A 13 5.84 2.14 -10.12
N ALA A 14 5.96 1.97 -11.44
CA ALA A 14 5.54 0.80 -12.23
C ALA A 14 5.96 -0.61 -11.76
N GLY A 15 6.90 -0.74 -10.82
CA GLY A 15 7.21 -2.04 -10.20
C GLY A 15 7.86 -3.04 -11.16
N THR A 16 8.74 -2.58 -12.05
CA THR A 16 9.37 -3.39 -13.11
C THR A 16 10.13 -4.62 -12.61
N ARG A 17 10.72 -4.54 -11.41
CA ARG A 17 11.46 -5.67 -10.79
C ARG A 17 10.58 -6.84 -10.35
N LEU A 18 9.28 -6.61 -10.22
CA LEU A 18 8.30 -7.65 -9.86
C LEU A 18 7.51 -8.14 -11.08
N TYR A 19 7.91 -7.78 -12.29
CA TYR A 19 7.35 -8.38 -13.49
C TYR A 19 7.51 -9.92 -13.42
N PRO A 20 6.48 -10.72 -13.78
CA PRO A 20 5.22 -10.35 -14.42
C PRO A 20 4.08 -9.98 -13.44
N LEU A 21 4.30 -10.03 -12.13
CA LEU A 21 3.26 -9.81 -11.12
C LEU A 21 2.66 -8.40 -11.17
N THR A 22 3.41 -7.43 -11.69
CA THR A 22 3.00 -6.03 -11.89
C THR A 22 2.51 -5.71 -13.30
N LYS A 23 2.36 -6.70 -14.18
CA LYS A 23 1.91 -6.48 -15.58
C LYS A 23 0.52 -5.84 -15.65
N LEU A 24 -0.39 -6.24 -14.78
CA LEU A 24 -1.80 -5.81 -14.78
C LEU A 24 -2.19 -5.04 -13.52
N ARG A 25 -1.26 -4.77 -12.60
CA ARG A 25 -1.55 -4.17 -11.31
C ARG A 25 -0.36 -3.39 -10.77
N ALA A 26 -0.65 -2.35 -10.01
CA ALA A 26 0.38 -1.62 -9.29
C ALA A 26 1.13 -2.53 -8.29
N LYS A 27 2.40 -2.20 -8.00
CA LYS A 27 3.20 -2.89 -6.98
C LYS A 27 2.47 -3.06 -5.64
N PRO A 28 1.79 -2.04 -5.08
CA PRO A 28 1.07 -2.20 -3.81
C PRO A 28 -0.06 -3.23 -3.84
N ALA A 29 -0.63 -3.51 -5.02
CA ALA A 29 -1.71 -4.47 -5.23
C ALA A 29 -1.22 -5.92 -5.47
N VAL A 30 0.10 -6.15 -5.46
CA VAL A 30 0.66 -7.51 -5.60
C VAL A 30 0.21 -8.38 -4.41
N PRO A 31 -0.35 -9.59 -4.67
CA PRO A 31 -0.77 -10.49 -3.61
C PRO A 31 0.38 -10.90 -2.69
N LEU A 32 0.06 -11.03 -1.40
CA LEU A 32 0.94 -11.47 -0.33
C LEU A 32 0.19 -12.49 0.53
N ALA A 33 0.83 -13.61 0.87
CA ALA A 33 0.31 -14.60 1.81
C ALA A 33 -1.13 -15.08 1.52
N GLY A 34 -1.49 -15.24 0.24
CA GLY A 34 -2.75 -15.82 -0.23
C GLY A 34 -4.00 -14.92 -0.14
N ARG A 35 -4.10 -14.05 0.87
CA ARG A 35 -5.28 -13.21 1.10
C ARG A 35 -5.01 -11.71 1.11
N TYR A 36 -3.76 -11.31 1.32
CA TYR A 36 -3.39 -9.91 1.49
C TYR A 36 -2.72 -9.35 0.25
N ARG A 37 -2.46 -8.04 0.27
CA ARG A 37 -1.67 -7.31 -0.70
C ARG A 37 -0.51 -6.63 0.02
N LEU A 38 0.54 -6.27 -0.72
CA LEU A 38 1.69 -5.59 -0.14
C LEU A 38 1.32 -4.31 0.63
N ILE A 39 0.28 -3.60 0.20
CA ILE A 39 -0.22 -2.39 0.89
C ILE A 39 -0.82 -2.65 2.27
N ASP A 40 -1.29 -3.87 2.54
CA ASP A 40 -1.95 -4.18 3.81
C ASP A 40 -0.98 -4.14 4.99
N VAL A 41 0.31 -4.34 4.75
CA VAL A 41 1.36 -4.29 5.78
C VAL A 41 1.47 -2.87 6.39
N PRO A 42 1.78 -1.80 5.62
CA PRO A 42 1.84 -0.45 6.19
C PRO A 42 0.50 0.03 6.72
N VAL A 43 -0.63 -0.34 6.10
CA VAL A 43 -1.97 0.01 6.62
C VAL A 43 -2.22 -0.61 7.99
N SER A 44 -1.95 -1.91 8.13
CA SER A 44 -2.10 -2.62 9.41
C SER A 44 -1.17 -2.05 10.47
N ASN A 45 0.06 -1.70 10.11
CA ASN A 45 0.99 -1.06 11.03
C ASN A 45 0.46 0.29 11.53
N SER A 46 -0.09 1.14 10.65
CA SER A 46 -0.70 2.41 11.05
C SER A 46 -1.88 2.22 12.00
N ILE A 47 -2.77 1.28 11.71
CA ILE A 47 -3.92 0.95 12.58
C ILE A 47 -3.45 0.45 13.95
N ASN A 48 -2.51 -0.51 13.97
CA ASN A 48 -1.94 -1.06 15.22
C ASN A 48 -1.16 -0.01 16.02
N SER A 49 -0.69 1.04 15.36
CA SER A 49 -0.01 2.18 15.99
C SER A 49 -0.99 3.29 16.43
N ASN A 50 -2.31 3.06 16.37
CA ASN A 50 -3.34 4.05 16.69
C ASN A 50 -3.31 5.30 15.78
N ILE A 51 -2.87 5.17 14.53
CA ILE A 51 -2.87 6.22 13.50
C ILE A 51 -3.98 5.89 12.46
N PRO A 52 -5.24 6.32 12.70
CA PRO A 52 -6.37 5.97 11.83
C PRO A 52 -6.47 6.84 10.57
N ARG A 53 -5.79 7.99 10.53
CA ARG A 53 -5.78 8.87 9.35
C ARG A 53 -4.70 8.42 8.38
N ILE A 54 -5.10 7.67 7.35
CA ILE A 54 -4.21 7.04 6.38
C ILE A 54 -4.58 7.50 4.97
N PHE A 55 -3.61 8.04 4.24
CA PHE A 55 -3.74 8.44 2.84
C PHE A 55 -2.79 7.62 1.98
N VAL A 56 -3.30 7.05 0.89
CA VAL A 56 -2.49 6.30 -0.07
C VAL A 56 -2.33 7.14 -1.33
N LEU A 57 -1.09 7.53 -1.63
CA LEU A 57 -0.75 8.28 -2.84
C LEU A 57 -0.26 7.32 -3.91
N THR A 58 -1.07 7.09 -4.94
CA THR A 58 -0.73 6.15 -6.02
C THR A 58 -0.22 6.88 -7.25
N GLN A 59 0.83 6.37 -7.89
CA GLN A 59 1.38 6.98 -9.11
C GLN A 59 1.09 6.20 -10.41
N PHE A 60 0.87 4.88 -10.34
CA PHE A 60 0.84 4.01 -11.52
C PHE A 60 -0.22 2.92 -11.38
N ASN A 61 -1.01 2.71 -12.43
CA ASN A 61 -1.99 1.62 -12.59
C ASN A 61 -2.85 1.34 -11.35
N SER A 62 -3.46 2.41 -10.82
CA SER A 62 -4.19 2.45 -9.56
C SER A 62 -5.69 2.12 -9.68
N ALA A 63 -6.19 2.01 -10.91
CA ALA A 63 -7.58 1.72 -11.24
C ALA A 63 -7.77 0.23 -11.54
#